data_AF-A0AAD8JQM8-F1
#
_entry.id   AF-A0AAD8JQM8-F1
#
_cell.length_a   1.000
_cell.length_b   1.000
_cell.length_c   1.000
_cell.angle_alpha   90.00
_cell.angle_beta   90.00
_cell.angle_gamma   90.00
#
_symmetry.space_group_name_H-M   'P 1'
#
loop_
_entity.id
_entity.type
_entity.pdbx_description
1 polymer ?
#
loop_
_entity_poly.entity_id
_entity_poly.type
_entity_poly.pdbx_seq_one_letter_code
_entity_poly.pdbx_strand_id
1 'polypeptide(L)'
;MKRTLDWGKWVMKNSTEAESTNWIFAYTKACPKCKRAIEKNNGCMHMTCSPPCGYEFCWLCLGSYKGHDGRACNRFTQQNGPVLEAEREREMAKKAIERYTHYYERWAANEMSRKQAVAALNKIETFYLKKLSLTYN
;
A
#
# COMPACT_ATOMS: atom_id res chain seq x y z
N MET A 1 44.39 -5.06 22.87
CA MET A 1 43.46 -5.56 21.82
C MET A 1 42.29 -4.61 21.71
N LYS A 2 42.15 -3.90 20.58
CA LYS A 2 41.05 -2.97 20.30
C LYS A 2 39.78 -3.76 19.96
N ARG A 3 38.68 -3.51 20.66
CA ARG A 3 37.31 -3.83 20.20
C ARG A 3 36.52 -2.51 20.17
N THR A 4 36.74 -1.74 19.10
CA THR A 4 35.91 -0.57 18.80
C THR A 4 34.52 -1.06 18.42
N LEU A 5 33.52 -0.74 19.25
CA LEU A 5 32.11 -0.90 18.90
C LEU A 5 31.84 -0.01 17.68
N ASP A 6 31.65 -0.64 16.54
CA ASP A 6 31.46 -0.01 15.25
C ASP A 6 30.03 0.55 15.14
N TRP A 7 29.80 1.65 15.84
CA TRP A 7 28.54 2.39 15.83
C TRP A 7 28.15 2.84 14.42
N GLY A 8 29.14 3.16 13.58
CA GLY A 8 28.92 3.52 12.17
C GLY A 8 28.32 2.37 11.36
N LYS A 9 28.81 1.13 11.53
CA LYS A 9 28.20 -0.05 10.91
C LYS A 9 26.79 -0.35 11.44
N TRP A 10 26.52 -0.12 12.73
CA TRP A 10 25.16 -0.31 13.27
C TRP A 10 24.18 0.71 12.70
N VAL A 11 24.53 2.00 12.67
CA VAL A 11 23.67 3.06 12.10
C VAL A 11 23.41 2.83 10.61
N MET A 12 24.44 2.48 9.83
CA MET A 12 24.30 2.18 8.40
C MET A 12 23.48 0.91 8.15
N LYS A 13 23.71 -0.16 8.93
CA LYS A 13 22.92 -1.39 8.83
C LYS A 13 21.46 -1.15 9.22
N ASN A 14 21.21 -0.38 10.28
CA ASN A 14 19.87 -0.09 10.74
C ASN A 14 19.14 0.89 9.81
N SER A 15 19.85 1.84 9.15
CA SER A 15 19.22 2.70 8.14
C SER A 15 18.88 1.91 6.87
N THR A 16 19.78 1.04 6.40
CA THR A 16 19.54 0.22 5.20
C THR A 16 18.52 -0.90 5.43
N GLU A 17 18.52 -1.55 6.60
CA GLU A 17 17.47 -2.49 7.01
C GLU A 17 16.15 -1.75 7.22
N ALA A 18 16.12 -0.57 7.84
CA ALA A 18 14.89 0.21 7.98
C ALA A 18 14.33 0.67 6.64
N GLU A 19 15.17 1.14 5.70
CA GLU A 19 14.75 1.53 4.35
C GLU A 19 14.25 0.33 3.53
N SER A 20 14.95 -0.81 3.58
CA SER A 20 14.54 -2.05 2.90
C SER A 20 13.25 -2.61 3.48
N THR A 21 13.11 -2.56 4.81
CA THR A 21 11.92 -3.01 5.54
C THR A 21 10.73 -2.07 5.27
N ASN A 22 10.96 -0.76 5.24
CA ASN A 22 9.94 0.23 4.89
C ASN A 22 9.47 0.07 3.44
N TRP A 23 10.38 -0.26 2.51
CA TRP A 23 10.00 -0.56 1.13
C TRP A 23 9.15 -1.83 1.04
N ILE A 24 9.56 -2.92 1.71
CA ILE A 24 8.78 -4.17 1.76
C ILE A 24 7.38 -3.89 2.34
N PHE A 25 7.26 -3.14 3.43
CA PHE A 25 5.95 -2.81 4.02
C PHE A 25 5.11 -1.85 3.16
N ALA A 26 5.74 -0.97 2.39
CA ALA A 26 5.04 -0.04 1.51
C ALA A 26 4.43 -0.73 0.27
N TYR A 27 5.09 -1.77 -0.25
CA TYR A 27 4.70 -2.41 -1.52
C TYR A 27 4.16 -3.83 -1.37
N THR A 28 4.24 -4.43 -0.18
CA THR A 28 3.71 -5.76 0.10
C THR A 28 2.68 -5.75 1.23
N LYS A 29 1.62 -6.55 1.07
CA LYS A 29 0.63 -6.81 2.12
C LYS A 29 0.31 -8.29 2.20
N ALA A 30 -0.01 -8.77 3.39
CA ALA A 30 -0.43 -10.15 3.60
C ALA A 30 -1.88 -10.36 3.14
N CYS A 31 -2.16 -11.49 2.48
CA CYS A 31 -3.52 -11.90 2.17
C CYS A 31 -4.34 -11.99 3.47
N PRO A 32 -5.51 -11.35 3.57
CA PRO A 32 -6.34 -11.41 4.78
C PRO A 32 -6.79 -12.83 5.14
N LYS A 33 -6.96 -13.71 4.14
CA LYS A 33 -7.38 -15.12 4.31
C LYS A 33 -6.22 -16.07 4.65
N CYS A 34 -5.19 -16.13 3.81
CA CYS A 34 -4.11 -17.14 3.95
C CYS A 34 -2.76 -16.58 4.44
N LYS A 35 -2.67 -15.26 4.71
CA LYS A 35 -1.48 -14.55 5.19
C LYS A 35 -0.26 -14.54 4.28
N ARG A 36 -0.32 -15.16 3.09
CA ARG A 36 0.74 -15.07 2.07
C ARG A 36 1.02 -13.60 1.71
N ALA A 37 2.30 -13.23 1.64
CA ALA A 37 2.71 -11.91 1.17
C ALA A 37 2.34 -11.72 -0.31
N ILE A 38 1.77 -10.57 -0.64
CA ILE A 38 1.36 -10.17 -1.98
C ILE A 38 2.01 -8.82 -2.27
N GLU A 39 2.71 -8.72 -3.39
CA GLU A 39 3.22 -7.46 -3.92
C GLU A 39 2.14 -6.75 -4.75
N LYS A 40 2.04 -5.42 -4.62
CA LYS A 40 1.13 -4.63 -5.45
C LYS A 40 1.71 -4.47 -6.86
N ASN A 41 1.36 -5.37 -7.76
CA ASN A 41 1.85 -5.37 -9.14
C ASN A 41 0.99 -4.55 -10.11
N ASN A 42 -0.27 -4.24 -9.78
CA ASN A 42 -1.21 -3.62 -10.73
C ASN A 42 -1.97 -2.41 -10.14
N GLY A 43 -2.53 -1.58 -11.04
CA GLY A 43 -3.22 -0.34 -10.70
C GLY A 43 -4.62 -0.54 -10.09
N CYS A 44 -5.20 -1.73 -10.16
CA CYS A 44 -6.50 -2.00 -9.56
C CYS A 44 -6.40 -2.17 -8.04
N MET A 45 -7.40 -1.70 -7.30
CA MET A 45 -7.53 -1.99 -5.85
C MET A 45 -8.17 -3.35 -5.59
N HIS A 46 -8.78 -3.97 -6.60
CA HIS A 46 -9.24 -5.35 -6.53
C HIS A 46 -8.05 -6.29 -6.67
N MET A 47 -7.81 -7.09 -5.63
CA MET A 47 -6.74 -8.09 -5.63
C MET A 47 -7.32 -9.47 -5.45
N THR A 48 -6.85 -10.42 -6.26
CA THR A 48 -7.15 -11.84 -6.12
C THR A 48 -5.88 -12.56 -5.64
N CYS A 49 -5.96 -13.25 -4.50
CA CYS A 49 -4.84 -14.03 -3.99
C CYS A 49 -4.56 -15.24 -4.89
N SER A 50 -3.29 -15.49 -5.19
CA SER A 50 -2.88 -16.59 -6.05
C SER A 50 -3.35 -17.96 -5.55
N PRO A 51 -3.57 -18.94 -6.45
CA PRO A 51 -3.90 -20.31 -6.07
C PRO A 51 -2.95 -20.89 -5.00
N PRO A 52 -3.43 -21.79 -4.13
CA PRO A 52 -4.80 -22.31 -4.06
C PRO A 52 -5.81 -21.40 -3.32
N CYS A 53 -5.44 -20.16 -2.96
CA CYS A 53 -6.28 -19.33 -2.08
C CYS A 53 -7.50 -18.71 -2.78
N GLY A 54 -7.28 -18.02 -3.91
CA GLY A 54 -8.34 -17.41 -4.73
C GLY A 54 -9.14 -16.30 -4.05
N TYR A 55 -8.79 -15.86 -2.84
CA TYR A 55 -9.57 -14.86 -2.12
C TYR A 55 -9.45 -13.48 -2.77
N GLU A 56 -10.60 -12.86 -3.01
CA GLU A 56 -10.73 -11.53 -3.59
C GLU A 56 -10.93 -10.47 -2.50
N PHE A 57 -10.10 -9.44 -2.50
CA PHE A 57 -10.09 -8.42 -1.47
C PHE A 57 -9.71 -7.04 -2.01
N CYS A 58 -10.02 -6.01 -1.23
CA CYS A 58 -9.61 -4.64 -1.50
C CYS A 58 -8.21 -4.38 -0.92
N TRP A 59 -7.28 -3.88 -1.73
CA TRP A 59 -5.91 -3.57 -1.29
C TRP A 59 -5.83 -2.50 -0.19
N LEU A 60 -6.80 -1.59 -0.15
CA LEU A 60 -6.84 -0.48 0.80
C LEU A 60 -7.24 -0.96 2.20
N CYS A 61 -8.41 -1.60 2.33
CA CYS A 61 -8.93 -2.02 3.64
C CYS A 61 -8.70 -3.49 3.99
N LEU A 62 -8.18 -4.31 3.07
CA LEU A 62 -8.02 -5.76 3.22
C LEU A 62 -9.33 -6.52 3.48
N GLY A 63 -10.48 -5.88 3.28
CA GLY A 63 -11.81 -6.50 3.34
C GLY A 63 -12.16 -7.29 2.08
N SER A 64 -13.16 -8.18 2.18
CA SER A 64 -13.73 -8.91 1.05
C SER A 64 -14.11 -7.97 -0.09
N TYR A 65 -13.76 -8.33 -1.33
CA TYR A 65 -14.18 -7.56 -2.50
C TYR A 65 -15.62 -7.86 -2.94
N LYS A 66 -16.18 -9.01 -2.54
CA LYS A 66 -17.58 -9.34 -2.80
C LYS A 66 -18.50 -8.29 -2.17
N GLY A 67 -19.26 -7.57 -2.99
CA GLY A 67 -20.15 -6.49 -2.56
C GLY A 67 -19.46 -5.17 -2.18
N HIS A 68 -18.17 -5.01 -2.51
CA HIS A 68 -17.39 -3.84 -2.14
C HIS A 68 -17.58 -2.69 -3.14
N ASP A 69 -18.15 -1.56 -2.69
CA ASP A 69 -18.43 -0.38 -3.52
C ASP A 69 -17.40 0.76 -3.36
N GLY A 70 -16.38 0.57 -2.52
CA GLY A 70 -15.35 1.57 -2.22
C GLY A 70 -15.78 2.71 -1.30
N ARG A 71 -17.08 3.01 -1.17
CA ARG A 71 -17.55 4.16 -0.36
C ARG A 71 -17.30 3.93 1.13
N ALA A 72 -17.67 2.76 1.64
CA ALA A 72 -17.47 2.42 3.05
C ALA A 72 -15.97 2.37 3.40
N CYS A 73 -15.15 1.80 2.51
CA CYS A 73 -13.70 1.71 2.70
C CYS A 73 -13.01 3.08 2.68
N ASN A 74 -13.51 4.06 1.92
CA ASN A 74 -12.89 5.39 1.83
C ASN A 74 -13.25 6.29 3.01
N ARG A 75 -14.35 6.02 3.70
CA ARG A 75 -14.75 6.75 4.91
C ARG A 75 -13.85 6.37 6.09
N PHE A 76 -13.28 7.36 6.76
CA PHE A 76 -12.60 7.13 8.04
C PHE A 76 -13.63 6.95 9.16
N THR A 77 -13.52 5.87 9.93
CA THR A 77 -14.39 5.60 11.08
C THR A 77 -13.54 5.57 12.34
N GLN A 78 -13.82 6.47 13.29
CA GLN A 78 -13.18 6.43 14.60
C GLN A 78 -13.89 5.41 15.49
N GLN A 79 -13.11 4.59 16.18
CA GLN A 79 -13.62 3.81 17.30
C GLN A 79 -13.68 4.73 18.52
N ASN A 80 -14.84 4.75 19.17
CA ASN A 80 -15.04 5.47 20.42
C ASN A 80 -15.14 4.43 21.54
N GLY A 81 -14.15 4.42 22.42
CA GLY A 81 -14.14 3.64 23.65
C GLY A 81 -14.00 4.57 24.86
N PRO A 82 -14.20 4.05 26.08
CA PRO A 82 -13.88 4.80 27.29
C PRO A 82 -12.39 5.13 27.32
N VAL A 83 -12.04 6.39 27.61
CA VAL A 83 -10.66 6.88 27.69
C VAL A 83 -10.49 7.53 29.06
N LEU A 84 -9.41 7.17 29.76
CA LEU A 84 -9.05 7.81 31.02
C LEU A 84 -8.68 9.28 30.76
N GLU A 85 -9.07 10.18 31.65
CA GLU A 85 -8.82 11.62 31.45
C GLU A 85 -7.34 11.93 31.23
N ALA A 86 -6.47 11.26 31.99
CA ALA A 86 -5.02 11.41 31.89
C ALA A 86 -4.43 10.97 30.53
N GLU A 87 -5.16 10.16 29.76
CA GLU A 87 -4.72 9.66 28.44
C GLU A 87 -5.40 10.39 27.27
N ARG A 88 -6.31 11.33 27.56
CA ARG A 88 -7.15 12.01 26.55
C ARG A 88 -6.32 12.68 25.46
N GLU A 89 -5.26 13.41 25.83
CA GLU A 89 -4.39 14.09 24.86
C GLU A 89 -3.66 13.11 23.94
N ARG A 90 -3.10 12.04 24.53
CA ARG A 90 -2.41 10.97 23.78
C ARG A 90 -3.36 10.29 22.81
N GLU A 91 -4.58 10.01 23.24
CA GLU A 91 -5.61 9.40 22.40
C GLU A 91 -6.06 10.34 21.27
N MET A 92 -6.21 11.64 21.53
CA MET A 92 -6.51 12.63 20.49
C MET A 92 -5.38 12.70 19.43
N ALA A 93 -4.12 12.73 19.87
CA ALA A 93 -2.97 12.73 18.97
C ALA A 93 -2.94 11.45 18.12
N LYS A 94 -3.16 10.29 18.73
CA LYS A 94 -3.25 9.00 18.02
C LYS A 94 -4.37 9.01 16.98
N LYS A 95 -5.57 9.44 17.33
CA LYS A 95 -6.71 9.56 16.39
C LYS A 95 -6.42 10.51 15.23
N ALA A 96 -5.69 11.59 15.47
CA ALA A 96 -5.27 12.52 14.41
C ALA A 96 -4.30 11.86 13.44
N ILE A 97 -3.30 11.13 13.96
CA ILE A 97 -2.34 10.37 13.15
C ILE A 97 -3.06 9.30 12.33
N GLU A 98 -3.93 8.50 12.95
CA GLU A 98 -4.70 7.46 12.26
C GLU A 98 -5.55 8.03 11.12
N ARG A 99 -6.21 9.17 11.36
CA ARG A 99 -7.00 9.86 10.32
C ARG A 99 -6.11 10.31 9.16
N TYR A 100 -4.97 10.93 9.46
CA TYR A 100 -4.02 11.36 8.43
C TYR A 100 -3.51 10.17 7.61
N THR A 101 -3.04 9.12 8.28
CA THR A 101 -2.55 7.89 7.65
C THR A 101 -3.61 7.27 6.74
N HIS A 102 -4.88 7.17 7.20
CA HIS A 102 -5.98 6.62 6.40
C HIS A 102 -6.15 7.32 5.05
N TYR A 103 -6.13 8.65 5.04
CA TYR A 103 -6.31 9.42 3.79
C TYR A 103 -5.04 9.41 2.94
N TYR A 104 -3.88 9.51 3.57
CA TYR A 104 -2.59 9.50 2.87
C TYR A 104 -2.37 8.19 2.12
N GLU A 105 -2.59 7.04 2.75
CA GLU A 105 -2.42 5.73 2.10
C GLU A 105 -3.32 5.55 0.87
N ARG A 106 -4.57 6.04 0.95
CA ARG A 106 -5.54 5.99 -0.17
C ARG A 106 -5.11 6.90 -1.31
N TRP A 107 -4.66 8.12 -0.99
CA TRP A 107 -4.10 9.02 -1.98
C TRP A 107 -2.87 8.42 -2.65
N ALA A 108 -1.91 7.91 -1.88
CA ALA A 108 -0.68 7.34 -2.40
C ALA A 108 -0.93 6.10 -3.29
N ALA A 109 -1.84 5.22 -2.87
CA ALA A 109 -2.25 4.06 -3.66
C ALA A 109 -2.92 4.46 -4.98
N ASN A 110 -3.82 5.47 -4.95
CA ASN A 110 -4.47 5.99 -6.15
C ASN A 110 -3.47 6.69 -7.08
N GLU A 111 -2.53 7.46 -6.53
CA GLU A 111 -1.49 8.13 -7.32
C GLU A 111 -0.58 7.13 -8.03
N MET A 112 -0.21 6.04 -7.37
CA MET A 112 0.52 4.94 -8.02
C MET A 112 -0.28 4.34 -9.17
N SER A 113 -1.56 4.05 -8.94
CA SER A 113 -2.46 3.52 -9.97
C SER A 113 -2.62 4.48 -11.15
N ARG A 114 -2.71 5.79 -10.89
CA ARG A 114 -2.76 6.84 -11.91
C ARG A 114 -1.48 6.84 -12.76
N LYS A 115 -0.30 6.81 -12.13
CA LYS A 115 0.99 6.75 -12.85
C LYS A 115 1.09 5.54 -13.77
N GLN A 116 0.65 4.36 -13.29
CA GLN A 116 0.63 3.15 -14.11
C GLN A 116 -0.34 3.26 -15.29
N ALA A 117 -1.52 3.84 -15.10
CA ALA A 117 -2.49 4.05 -16.17
C ALA A 117 -1.94 5.00 -17.25
N VAL A 118 -1.29 6.09 -16.85
CA VAL A 118 -0.64 7.04 -17.77
C VAL A 118 0.50 6.35 -18.54
N ALA A 119 1.34 5.55 -17.88
CA ALA A 119 2.40 4.80 -18.55
C ALA A 119 1.85 3.79 -19.57
N ALA A 120 0.75 3.12 -19.24
CA ALA A 120 0.08 2.19 -20.16
C ALA A 120 -0.49 2.93 -21.37
N LEU A 121 -1.12 4.09 -21.18
CA LEU A 121 -1.64 4.93 -22.25
C LEU A 121 -0.52 5.35 -23.22
N ASN A 122 0.59 5.89 -22.69
CA ASN A 122 1.73 6.30 -23.50
C ASN A 122 2.29 5.15 -24.35
N LYS A 123 2.29 3.92 -23.82
CA LYS A 123 2.73 2.74 -24.57
C LYS A 123 1.80 2.38 -25.73
N ILE A 124 0.48 2.57 -25.54
CA ILE A 124 -0.52 2.42 -26.60
C ILE A 124 -0.24 3.39 -27.74
N GLU A 125 -0.07 4.66 -27.42
CA GLU A 125 0.13 5.72 -28.41
C GLU A 125 1.45 5.56 -29.18
N THR A 126 2.55 5.34 -28.46
CA THR A 126 3.89 5.38 -29.05
C THR A 126 4.28 4.10 -29.79
N PHE A 127 3.82 2.94 -29.31
CA PHE A 127 4.23 1.64 -29.85
C PHE A 127 3.10 0.93 -30.59
N TYR A 128 1.97 0.70 -29.93
CA TYR A 128 0.92 -0.15 -30.49
C TYR A 128 0.20 0.51 -31.67
N LEU A 129 -0.17 1.79 -31.56
CA LEU A 129 -0.80 2.52 -32.67
C LEU A 129 0.15 2.68 -33.86
N LYS A 130 1.42 3.02 -33.60
CA LYS A 130 2.46 3.13 -34.65
C LYS A 130 2.71 1.79 -35.36
N LYS A 131 2.72 0.68 -34.61
CA LYS A 131 2.85 -0.66 -35.20
C LYS A 131 1.65 -0.98 -36.07
N LEU A 132 0.43 -0.75 -35.58
CA LEU A 132 -0.80 -0.98 -36.35
C LEU A 132 -0.82 -0.16 -37.65
N SER A 133 -0.44 1.13 -37.60
CA SER A 133 -0.37 1.95 -38.81
C SER A 133 0.65 1.47 -39.83
N LEU A 134 1.71 0.77 -39.42
CA LEU A 134 2.69 0.16 -40.34
C LEU A 134 2.23 -1.21 -40.87
N THR A 135 1.26 -1.85 -40.23
CA THR A 135 0.80 -3.20 -40.60
C THR A 135 -0.39 -3.13 -41.56
N TYR A 136 -1.15 -2.03 -41.54
CA TYR A 136 -2.38 -1.84 -42.33
C TYR A 136 -2.32 -0.65 -43.29
N ASN A 137 -1.15 -0.01 -43.46
CA ASN A 137 -0.82 0.83 -44.61
C ASN A 137 0.08 0.04 -45.55
#